data_AF-A0A7W4FM34-F1
#
_entry.id   AF-A0A7W4FM34-F1
#
_cell.length_a   1.000
_cell.length_b   1.000
_cell.length_c   1.000
_cell.angle_alpha   90.00
_cell.angle_beta   90.00
_cell.angle_gamma   90.00
#
_symmetry.space_group_name_H-M   'P 1'
#
loop_
_entity.id
_entity.type
_entity.pdbx_description
1 polymer ?
#
loop_
_entity_poly.entity_id
_entity_poly.type
_entity_poly.pdbx_seq_one_letter_code
_entity_poly.pdbx_strand_id
1 'polypeptide(L)'
;MQTHAKKNKVNHLDKIECVYRIQNHGSTIKACAKRFGVTDKKVISWLSMHEKGELIKQHAQWSPSWNKENVIQHPLDLDILQAIKRGNPTYEDSIISLFDPELDAVNCISHVEWQDEEIEKLCLWMVDRSLEILRDVAVDSEDLIVELEFVSSNYFALICKAFGFDHVELRKGIYHELRLRGVNRFALEMLEISSVYTRSGVTYVPKSEY
;
A
#
# COMPACT_ATOMS: atom_id res chain seq x y z
N MET A 1 3.53 -35.51 37.21
CA MET A 1 2.85 -35.68 35.91
C MET A 1 3.27 -34.52 35.00
N GLN A 2 4.16 -34.77 34.04
CA GLN A 2 4.52 -33.77 33.03
C GLN A 2 3.34 -33.65 32.05
N THR A 3 2.67 -32.51 32.07
CA THR A 3 1.66 -32.15 31.07
C THR A 3 2.37 -31.91 29.74
N HIS A 4 2.38 -32.94 28.87
CA HIS A 4 2.75 -32.75 27.48
C HIS A 4 1.80 -31.72 26.87
N ALA A 5 2.29 -30.52 26.62
CA ALA A 5 1.61 -29.53 25.81
C ALA A 5 1.28 -30.19 24.46
N LYS A 6 -0.01 -30.35 24.15
CA LYS A 6 -0.46 -30.78 22.83
C LYS A 6 0.20 -29.86 21.81
N LYS A 7 1.07 -30.39 20.95
CA LYS A 7 1.57 -29.66 19.78
C LYS A 7 0.35 -29.27 18.96
N ASN A 8 -0.09 -28.01 19.07
CA ASN A 8 -1.10 -27.49 18.16
C ASN A 8 -0.55 -27.63 16.74
N LYS A 9 -1.27 -28.40 15.92
CA LYS A 9 -0.92 -28.58 14.52
C LYS A 9 -1.17 -27.24 13.85
N VAL A 10 -0.08 -26.53 13.53
CA VAL A 10 -0.11 -25.27 12.78
C VAL A 10 -0.90 -25.50 11.49
N ASN A 11 -2.01 -24.79 11.34
CA ASN A 11 -2.86 -24.88 10.16
C ASN A 11 -2.43 -23.84 9.11
N HIS A 12 -3.15 -23.75 8.00
CA HIS A 12 -2.83 -22.80 6.93
C HIS A 12 -2.99 -21.34 7.38
N LEU A 13 -4.08 -21.04 8.08
CA LEU A 13 -4.41 -19.72 8.62
C LEU A 13 -3.36 -19.22 9.62
N ASP A 14 -2.74 -20.11 10.40
CA ASP A 14 -1.66 -19.77 11.33
C ASP A 14 -0.40 -19.29 10.58
N LYS A 15 -0.13 -19.83 9.39
CA LYS A 15 1.00 -19.39 8.56
C LYS A 15 0.73 -18.01 7.98
N ILE A 16 -0.47 -17.78 7.46
CA ILE A 16 -0.90 -16.49 6.89
C ILE A 16 -0.86 -15.41 7.98
N GLU A 17 -1.46 -15.68 9.14
CA GLU A 17 -1.43 -14.75 10.28
C GLU A 17 0.01 -14.44 10.72
N CYS A 18 0.89 -15.45 10.73
CA CYS A 18 2.30 -15.26 11.07
C CYS A 18 3.01 -14.30 10.12
N VAL A 19 2.79 -14.44 8.81
CA VAL A 19 3.40 -13.56 7.80
C VAL A 19 2.82 -12.15 7.91
N TYR A 20 1.50 -12.02 7.99
CA TYR A 20 0.81 -10.72 8.08
C TYR A 20 1.30 -9.89 9.28
N ARG A 21 1.49 -10.55 10.43
CA ARG A 21 2.00 -9.89 11.65
C ARG A 21 3.41 -9.33 11.49
N ILE A 22 4.25 -9.99 10.71
CA ILE A 22 5.63 -9.57 10.49
C ILE A 22 5.67 -8.41 9.49
N GLN A 23 4.93 -8.51 8.39
CA GLN A 23 4.96 -7.50 7.32
C GLN A 23 4.20 -6.22 7.67
N ASN A 24 3.05 -6.31 8.36
CA ASN A 24 2.14 -5.17 8.53
C ASN A 24 2.01 -4.67 9.98
N HIS A 25 2.43 -5.47 10.98
CA HIS A 25 2.29 -5.13 12.40
C HIS A 25 3.63 -5.10 13.17
N GLY A 26 4.77 -5.12 12.48
CA GLY A 26 6.09 -4.99 13.09
C GLY A 26 6.46 -6.13 14.06
N SER A 27 5.81 -7.30 13.97
CA SER A 27 6.17 -8.44 14.81
C SER A 27 7.52 -9.03 14.39
N THR A 28 8.33 -9.44 15.36
CA THR A 28 9.61 -10.09 15.05
C THR A 28 9.44 -11.59 14.78
N ILE A 29 10.39 -12.17 14.03
CA ILE A 29 10.45 -13.62 13.77
C ILE A 29 10.41 -14.42 15.08
N LYS A 30 11.17 -14.00 16.10
CA LYS A 30 11.23 -14.66 17.41
C LYS A 30 9.88 -14.60 18.14
N ALA A 31 9.20 -13.46 18.09
CA ALA A 31 7.88 -13.30 18.71
C ALA A 31 6.85 -14.23 18.03
N CYS A 32 6.87 -14.32 16.71
CA CYS A 32 5.98 -15.21 15.96
C CYS A 32 6.31 -16.69 16.19
N ALA A 33 7.60 -17.06 16.19
CA ALA A 33 8.05 -18.41 16.50
C ALA A 33 7.53 -18.90 17.86
N LYS A 34 7.63 -18.04 18.89
CA LYS A 34 7.07 -18.29 20.22
C LYS A 34 5.54 -18.41 20.19
N ARG A 35 4.85 -17.49 19.52
CA ARG A 35 3.37 -17.46 19.46
C ARG A 35 2.80 -18.73 18.82
N PHE A 36 3.36 -19.15 17.69
CA PHE A 36 2.85 -20.30 16.93
C PHE A 36 3.51 -21.63 17.34
N GLY A 37 4.39 -21.64 18.35
CA GLY A 37 5.06 -22.85 18.83
C GLY A 37 5.94 -23.51 17.79
N VAL A 38 6.60 -22.71 16.95
CA VAL A 38 7.50 -23.18 15.87
C VAL A 38 8.90 -22.62 16.00
N THR A 39 9.83 -23.16 15.22
CA THR A 39 11.21 -22.64 15.13
C THR A 39 11.28 -21.43 14.21
N ASP A 40 12.22 -20.52 14.45
CA ASP A 40 12.52 -19.38 13.58
C ASP A 40 12.70 -19.79 12.11
N LYS A 41 13.36 -20.94 11.85
CA LYS A 41 13.52 -21.50 10.50
C LYS A 41 12.19 -21.73 9.76
N LYS A 42 11.13 -22.14 10.47
CA LYS A 42 9.80 -22.35 9.89
C LYS A 42 9.14 -21.02 9.55
N VAL A 43 9.28 -20.02 10.42
CA VAL A 43 8.77 -18.67 10.16
C VAL A 43 9.44 -18.06 8.93
N ILE A 44 10.76 -18.17 8.83
CA ILE A 44 11.53 -17.73 7.64
C ILE A 44 11.07 -18.47 6.38
N SER A 45 10.82 -19.78 6.48
CA SER A 45 10.28 -20.55 5.36
C SER A 45 8.90 -20.05 4.92
N TRP A 46 8.01 -19.67 5.85
CA TRP A 46 6.69 -19.12 5.48
C TRP A 46 6.77 -17.75 4.84
N LEU A 47 7.68 -16.88 5.33
CA LEU A 47 7.97 -15.60 4.68
C LEU A 47 8.46 -15.80 3.25
N SER A 48 9.42 -16.72 3.05
CA SER A 48 9.92 -17.02 1.71
C SER A 48 8.85 -17.61 0.79
N MET A 49 7.95 -18.47 1.30
CA MET A 49 6.81 -18.97 0.53
C MET A 49 5.86 -17.84 0.13
N HIS A 50 5.62 -16.87 1.02
CA HIS A 50 4.78 -15.72 0.72
C HIS A 50 5.39 -14.83 -0.35
N GLU A 51 6.68 -14.50 -0.23
CA GLU A 51 7.41 -13.70 -1.23
C GLU A 51 7.40 -14.33 -2.63
N LYS A 52 7.36 -15.67 -2.69
CA LYS A 52 7.28 -16.43 -3.96
C LYS A 52 5.85 -16.66 -4.44
N GLY A 53 4.82 -16.22 -3.71
CA GLY A 53 3.42 -16.52 -3.99
C GLY A 53 3.01 -17.98 -3.75
N GLU A 54 3.89 -18.82 -3.20
CA GLU A 54 3.66 -20.25 -2.94
C GLU A 54 2.82 -20.50 -1.66
N LEU A 55 2.64 -19.45 -0.84
CA LEU A 55 1.80 -19.54 0.33
C LEU A 55 0.31 -19.53 -0.04
N ILE A 56 -0.08 -18.82 -1.09
CA ILE A 56 -1.46 -18.79 -1.59
C ILE A 56 -1.70 -20.06 -2.41
N LYS A 57 -2.81 -20.75 -2.16
CA LYS A 57 -3.10 -22.02 -2.83
C LYS A 57 -4.50 -22.05 -3.37
N GLN A 58 -4.63 -22.45 -4.64
CA GLN A 58 -5.93 -22.83 -5.18
C GLN A 58 -6.50 -24.02 -4.39
N HIS A 59 -7.78 -23.93 -4.06
CA HIS A 59 -8.53 -24.92 -3.29
C HIS A 59 -9.86 -25.23 -3.99
N ALA A 60 -10.63 -26.17 -3.45
CA ALA A 60 -11.87 -26.64 -4.08
C ALA A 60 -12.96 -25.55 -4.23
N GLN A 61 -12.87 -24.45 -3.49
CA GLN A 61 -13.80 -23.32 -3.54
C GLN A 61 -13.20 -22.11 -4.27
N TRP A 62 -12.09 -22.30 -4.99
CA TRP A 62 -11.45 -21.22 -5.74
C TRP A 62 -12.36 -20.75 -6.88
N SER A 63 -12.67 -19.45 -6.91
CA SER A 63 -13.44 -18.88 -8.01
C SER A 63 -12.57 -18.69 -9.25
N PRO A 64 -13.02 -19.10 -10.44
CA PRO A 64 -12.33 -18.77 -11.69
C PRO A 64 -12.21 -17.26 -11.94
N SER A 65 -13.13 -16.44 -11.40
CA SER A 65 -13.07 -14.97 -11.52
C SER A 65 -11.79 -14.40 -10.91
N TRP A 66 -11.23 -15.04 -9.88
CA TRP A 66 -10.03 -14.58 -9.19
C TRP A 66 -8.74 -14.69 -9.99
N ASN A 67 -8.77 -15.37 -11.15
CA ASN A 67 -7.62 -15.52 -12.03
C ASN A 67 -7.58 -14.47 -13.15
N LYS A 68 -8.55 -13.54 -13.21
CA LYS A 68 -8.52 -12.45 -14.18
C LYS A 68 -7.35 -11.51 -13.90
N GLU A 69 -6.81 -10.89 -14.95
CA GLU A 69 -5.65 -10.00 -14.86
C GLU A 69 -5.93 -8.73 -14.03
N ASN A 70 -7.17 -8.23 -14.07
CA ASN A 70 -7.62 -7.05 -13.34
C ASN A 70 -8.07 -7.35 -11.89
N VAL A 71 -7.93 -8.59 -11.42
CA VAL A 71 -8.22 -8.93 -10.03
C VAL A 71 -6.99 -8.77 -9.16
N ILE A 72 -7.10 -7.90 -8.17
CA ILE A 72 -6.06 -7.66 -7.17
C ILE A 72 -6.38 -8.43 -5.89
N GLN A 73 -5.36 -9.07 -5.34
CA GLN A 73 -5.45 -9.81 -4.09
C GLN A 73 -5.14 -8.89 -2.92
N HIS A 74 -6.14 -8.59 -2.10
CA HIS A 74 -5.99 -7.78 -0.89
C HIS A 74 -5.96 -8.68 0.35
N PRO A 75 -4.86 -8.74 1.12
CA PRO A 75 -4.83 -9.49 2.37
C PRO A 75 -5.87 -8.95 3.36
N LEU A 76 -6.53 -9.82 4.10
CA LEU A 76 -7.45 -9.37 5.16
C LEU A 76 -6.69 -8.83 6.37
N ASP A 77 -7.27 -7.82 7.00
CA ASP A 77 -6.74 -7.28 8.24
C ASP A 77 -6.76 -8.28 9.39
N LEU A 78 -5.86 -8.05 10.34
CA LEU A 78 -5.58 -9.00 11.42
C LEU A 78 -6.77 -9.21 12.36
N ASP A 79 -7.59 -8.20 12.56
CA ASP A 79 -8.84 -8.28 13.32
C ASP A 79 -9.90 -9.10 12.58
N ILE A 80 -10.05 -8.91 11.26
CA ILE A 80 -10.91 -9.73 10.39
C ILE A 80 -10.43 -11.19 10.40
N LEU A 81 -9.12 -11.43 10.25
CA LEU A 81 -8.49 -12.75 10.37
C LEU A 81 -8.85 -13.43 11.70
N GLN A 82 -8.77 -12.69 12.81
CA GLN A 82 -9.10 -13.20 14.13
C GLN A 82 -10.60 -13.43 14.31
N ALA A 83 -11.45 -12.59 13.71
CA ALA A 83 -12.91 -12.73 13.73
C ALA A 83 -13.34 -14.00 12.99
N ILE A 84 -12.79 -14.25 11.78
CA ILE A 84 -12.97 -15.48 11.02
C ILE A 84 -12.54 -16.70 11.84
N LYS A 85 -11.34 -16.65 12.45
CA LYS A 85 -10.84 -17.74 13.30
C LYS A 85 -11.73 -18.03 14.52
N ARG A 86 -12.40 -17.02 15.07
CA ARG A 86 -13.30 -17.17 16.23
C ARG A 86 -14.72 -17.59 15.85
N GLY A 87 -15.05 -17.61 14.55
CA GLY A 87 -16.41 -17.87 14.08
C GLY A 87 -17.41 -16.75 14.41
N ASN A 88 -16.91 -15.56 14.79
CA ASN A 88 -17.69 -14.37 15.13
C ASN A 88 -17.28 -13.22 14.20
N PRO A 89 -17.79 -13.17 12.97
CA PRO A 89 -17.55 -12.05 12.05
C PRO A 89 -18.24 -10.81 12.60
N THR A 90 -17.54 -9.70 12.67
CA THR A 90 -18.15 -8.40 13.00
C THR A 90 -18.96 -7.92 11.81
N TYR A 91 -20.28 -8.14 11.85
CA TYR A 91 -21.23 -7.84 10.78
C TYR A 91 -21.57 -6.35 10.62
N GLU A 92 -21.31 -5.52 11.63
CA GLU A 92 -21.89 -4.17 11.69
C GLU A 92 -20.99 -3.08 11.11
N ASP A 93 -19.67 -3.30 11.02
CA ASP A 93 -18.70 -2.30 10.53
C ASP A 93 -17.71 -2.84 9.48
N SER A 94 -17.77 -4.12 9.08
CA SER A 94 -16.83 -4.67 8.10
C SER A 94 -17.37 -4.57 6.67
N ILE A 95 -16.56 -4.01 5.77
CA ILE A 95 -16.83 -3.88 4.33
C ILE A 95 -17.03 -5.25 3.65
N ILE A 96 -16.57 -6.34 4.29
CA ILE A 96 -16.50 -7.68 3.72
C ILE A 96 -17.45 -8.61 4.49
N SER A 97 -18.56 -8.97 3.85
CA SER A 97 -19.47 -10.01 4.36
C SER A 97 -18.80 -11.39 4.25
N LEU A 98 -19.07 -12.31 5.18
CA LEU A 98 -18.62 -13.72 5.05
C LEU A 98 -19.14 -14.41 3.78
N PHE A 99 -20.22 -13.89 3.20
CA PHE A 99 -20.82 -14.38 1.96
C PHE A 99 -20.37 -13.57 0.74
N ASP A 100 -19.41 -12.69 0.92
CA ASP A 100 -18.80 -11.98 -0.19
C ASP A 100 -18.18 -13.03 -1.14
N PRO A 101 -18.67 -13.11 -2.39
CA PRO A 101 -18.13 -14.05 -3.37
C PRO A 101 -16.66 -13.80 -3.68
N GLU A 102 -16.14 -12.62 -3.32
CA GLU A 102 -14.75 -12.25 -3.48
C GLU A 102 -13.87 -12.59 -2.27
N LEU A 103 -14.45 -13.11 -1.18
CA LEU A 103 -13.71 -13.51 0.01
C LEU A 103 -13.16 -14.93 -0.10
N ASP A 104 -11.84 -15.05 -0.22
CA ASP A 104 -11.12 -16.30 0.02
C ASP A 104 -10.81 -16.46 1.51
N ALA A 105 -11.72 -17.12 2.23
CA ALA A 105 -11.53 -17.42 3.66
C ALA A 105 -10.39 -18.43 3.94
N VAL A 106 -9.94 -19.19 2.93
CA VAL A 106 -8.87 -20.18 3.07
C VAL A 106 -7.51 -19.49 3.06
N ASN A 107 -7.26 -18.63 2.08
CA ASN A 107 -6.02 -17.85 1.98
C ASN A 107 -6.09 -16.50 2.72
N CYS A 108 -7.28 -16.14 3.21
CA CYS A 108 -7.58 -14.88 3.87
C CYS A 108 -7.26 -13.66 3.00
N ILE A 109 -7.82 -13.68 1.81
CA ILE A 109 -7.64 -12.65 0.79
C ILE A 109 -9.04 -12.22 0.34
N SER A 110 -9.21 -10.92 0.11
CA SER A 110 -10.32 -10.40 -0.67
C SER A 110 -9.85 -10.15 -2.10
N HIS A 111 -10.61 -10.63 -3.08
CA HIS A 111 -10.30 -10.52 -4.50
C HIS A 111 -11.07 -9.36 -5.11
N VAL A 112 -10.42 -8.22 -5.30
CA VAL A 112 -11.09 -7.04 -5.85
C VAL A 112 -10.81 -6.97 -7.34
N GLU A 113 -11.85 -7.13 -8.15
CA GLU A 113 -11.78 -6.90 -9.60
C GLU A 113 -11.84 -5.39 -9.87
N TRP A 114 -10.72 -4.81 -10.29
CA TRP A 114 -10.68 -3.40 -10.68
C TRP A 114 -11.29 -3.23 -12.06
N GLN A 115 -12.26 -2.33 -12.17
CA GLN A 115 -12.76 -1.85 -13.44
C GLN A 115 -11.93 -0.65 -13.91
N ASP A 116 -11.80 -0.48 -15.22
CA ASP A 116 -11.09 0.67 -15.80
C ASP A 116 -11.65 2.00 -15.27
N GLU A 117 -12.98 2.10 -15.13
CA GLU A 117 -13.63 3.27 -14.54
C GLU A 117 -13.21 3.57 -13.10
N GLU A 118 -12.88 2.55 -12.30
CA GLU A 118 -12.44 2.70 -10.92
C GLU A 118 -10.98 3.14 -10.85
N ILE A 119 -10.14 2.60 -11.75
CA ILE A 119 -8.76 3.04 -11.93
C ILE A 119 -8.75 4.52 -12.34
N GLU A 120 -9.61 4.89 -13.29
CA GLU A 120 -9.71 6.27 -13.76
C GLU A 120 -10.14 7.22 -12.64
N LYS A 121 -11.17 6.85 -11.88
CA LYS A 121 -11.63 7.61 -10.72
C LYS A 121 -10.52 7.78 -9.69
N LEU A 122 -9.76 6.73 -9.38
CA LEU A 122 -8.64 6.83 -8.44
C LEU A 122 -7.59 7.81 -8.96
N CYS A 123 -7.16 7.68 -10.22
CA CYS A 123 -6.13 8.54 -10.80
C CYS A 123 -6.53 10.01 -10.78
N LEU A 124 -7.78 10.33 -11.15
CA LEU A 124 -8.29 11.70 -11.09
C LEU A 124 -8.42 12.19 -9.65
N TRP A 125 -8.94 11.36 -8.75
CA TRP A 125 -9.10 11.72 -7.35
C TRP A 125 -7.75 12.00 -6.67
N MET A 126 -6.68 11.27 -7.02
CA MET A 126 -5.33 11.58 -6.52
C MET A 126 -4.86 12.98 -6.93
N VAL A 127 -5.16 13.40 -8.17
CA VAL A 127 -4.83 14.75 -8.64
C VAL A 127 -5.67 15.79 -7.90
N ASP A 128 -6.99 15.60 -7.81
CA ASP A 128 -7.88 16.53 -7.12
C ASP A 128 -7.50 16.67 -5.65
N ARG A 129 -7.30 15.55 -4.95
CA ARG A 129 -6.87 15.49 -3.55
C ARG A 129 -5.56 16.24 -3.33
N SER A 130 -4.58 16.05 -4.22
CA SER A 130 -3.30 16.73 -4.15
C SER A 130 -3.46 18.25 -4.30
N LEU A 131 -4.26 18.69 -5.27
CA LEU A 131 -4.54 20.12 -5.48
C LEU A 131 -5.29 20.74 -4.29
N GLU A 132 -6.23 20.02 -3.69
CA GLU A 132 -6.94 20.45 -2.48
C GLU A 132 -5.97 20.64 -1.30
N ILE A 133 -5.08 19.67 -1.07
CA ILE A 133 -4.07 19.78 -0.02
C ILE A 133 -3.16 20.98 -0.31
N LEU A 134 -2.63 21.08 -1.53
CA LEU A 134 -1.76 22.20 -1.92
C LEU A 134 -2.45 23.55 -1.76
N ARG A 135 -3.76 23.67 -1.96
CA ARG A 135 -4.53 24.90 -1.74
C ARG A 135 -4.58 25.29 -0.26
N ASP A 136 -4.81 24.32 0.62
CA ASP A 136 -5.18 24.57 2.02
C ASP A 136 -4.02 24.47 3.02
N VAL A 137 -2.95 23.75 2.65
CA VAL A 137 -1.84 23.42 3.55
C VAL A 137 -0.95 24.64 3.86
N ALA A 138 -0.37 24.69 5.07
CA ALA A 138 0.60 25.71 5.45
C ALA A 138 1.91 25.60 4.65
N VAL A 139 2.55 26.76 4.41
CA VAL A 139 3.72 26.92 3.52
C VAL A 139 4.98 26.19 4.01
N ASP A 140 5.05 25.87 5.30
CA ASP A 140 6.18 25.25 6.00
C ASP A 140 5.88 23.82 6.48
N SER A 141 4.80 23.22 5.99
CA SER A 141 4.36 21.88 6.37
C SER A 141 5.07 20.77 5.59
N GLU A 142 5.17 19.59 6.21
CA GLU A 142 5.63 18.36 5.56
C GLU A 142 4.68 17.93 4.44
N ASP A 143 3.36 18.09 4.66
CA ASP A 143 2.32 17.79 3.67
C ASP A 143 2.52 18.56 2.35
N LEU A 144 2.94 19.83 2.42
CA LEU A 144 3.27 20.60 1.22
C LEU A 144 4.40 19.94 0.40
N ILE A 145 5.44 19.47 1.08
CA ILE A 145 6.61 18.85 0.42
C ILE A 145 6.17 17.55 -0.27
N VAL A 146 5.42 16.71 0.43
CA VAL A 146 4.92 15.42 -0.11
C VAL A 146 4.08 15.64 -1.36
N GLU A 147 3.16 16.60 -1.34
CA GLU A 147 2.30 16.87 -2.50
C GLU A 147 3.08 17.49 -3.66
N LEU A 148 4.09 18.31 -3.38
CA LEU A 148 4.98 18.84 -4.42
C LEU A 148 5.81 17.74 -5.08
N GLU A 149 6.26 16.75 -4.33
CA GLU A 149 6.93 15.57 -4.89
C GLU A 149 5.97 14.78 -5.80
N PHE A 150 4.72 14.58 -5.38
CA PHE A 150 3.71 13.94 -6.20
C PHE A 150 3.45 14.70 -7.50
N VAL A 151 3.18 16.01 -7.45
CA VAL A 151 2.95 16.85 -8.65
C VAL A 151 4.16 16.84 -9.59
N SER A 152 5.37 16.81 -9.03
CA SER A 152 6.62 16.77 -9.80
C SER A 152 6.93 15.38 -10.39
N SER A 153 6.28 14.33 -9.90
CA SER A 153 6.54 12.94 -10.30
C SER A 153 6.17 12.63 -11.75
N ASN A 154 6.79 11.58 -12.30
CA ASN A 154 6.38 11.04 -13.60
C ASN A 154 4.96 10.47 -13.57
N TYR A 155 4.49 10.03 -12.39
CA TYR A 155 3.16 9.44 -12.25
C TYR A 155 2.07 10.48 -12.46
N PHE A 156 2.20 11.67 -11.87
CA PHE A 156 1.33 12.80 -12.17
C PHE A 156 1.30 13.14 -13.67
N ALA A 157 2.47 13.17 -14.32
CA ALA A 157 2.55 13.44 -15.76
C ALA A 157 1.85 12.36 -16.61
N LEU A 158 1.92 11.09 -16.20
CA LEU A 158 1.22 9.98 -16.85
C LEU A 158 -0.29 10.10 -16.70
N ILE A 159 -0.78 10.43 -15.49
CA ILE A 159 -2.21 10.68 -15.25
C ILE A 159 -2.68 11.80 -16.15
N CYS A 160 -2.04 12.97 -16.12
CA CYS A 160 -2.41 14.10 -16.97
C CYS A 160 -2.47 13.71 -18.45
N LYS A 161 -1.44 12.99 -18.94
CA LYS A 161 -1.41 12.53 -20.33
C LYS A 161 -2.55 11.58 -20.67
N ALA A 162 -2.90 10.65 -19.77
CA ALA A 162 -3.99 9.69 -19.97
C ALA A 162 -5.34 10.40 -20.13
N PHE A 163 -5.57 11.49 -19.39
CA PHE A 163 -6.80 12.27 -19.42
C PHE A 163 -6.74 13.50 -20.35
N GLY A 164 -5.69 13.64 -21.17
CA GLY A 164 -5.57 14.73 -22.14
C GLY A 164 -5.20 16.10 -21.56
N PHE A 165 -4.70 16.16 -20.33
CA PHE A 165 -4.20 17.38 -19.69
C PHE A 165 -2.72 17.62 -19.99
N ASP A 166 -2.36 18.91 -20.11
CA ASP A 166 -0.96 19.32 -20.17
C ASP A 166 -0.37 19.46 -18.76
N HIS A 167 0.40 18.45 -18.34
CA HIS A 167 1.08 18.44 -17.04
C HIS A 167 2.05 19.61 -16.84
N VAL A 168 2.64 20.15 -17.91
CA VAL A 168 3.58 21.28 -17.82
C VAL A 168 2.81 22.55 -17.46
N GLU A 169 1.70 22.82 -18.15
CA GLU A 169 0.85 23.97 -17.87
C GLU A 169 0.20 23.88 -16.49
N LEU A 170 -0.26 22.70 -16.09
CA LEU A 170 -0.80 22.48 -14.73
C LEU A 170 0.25 22.77 -13.65
N ARG A 171 1.47 22.26 -13.80
CA ARG A 171 2.58 22.53 -12.86
C ARG A 171 2.89 24.01 -12.76
N LYS A 172 2.95 24.72 -13.89
CA LYS A 172 3.17 26.17 -13.89
C LYS A 172 2.08 26.91 -13.11
N GLY A 173 0.82 26.52 -13.31
CA GLY A 173 -0.31 27.07 -12.55
C GLY A 173 -0.17 26.86 -11.05
N ILE A 174 0.14 25.62 -10.63
CA ILE A 174 0.34 25.27 -9.22
C ILE A 174 1.49 26.09 -8.61
N TYR A 175 2.64 26.15 -9.26
CA TYR A 175 3.80 26.91 -8.75
C TYR A 175 3.54 28.42 -8.73
N HIS A 176 2.74 28.94 -9.66
CA HIS A 176 2.31 30.34 -9.65
C HIS A 176 1.48 30.65 -8.39
N GLU A 177 0.47 29.84 -8.10
CA GLU A 177 -0.39 30.01 -6.92
C GLU A 177 0.39 29.89 -5.61
N LEU A 178 1.30 28.91 -5.52
CA LEU A 178 2.16 28.74 -4.35
C LEU A 178 3.09 29.95 -4.14
N ARG A 179 3.60 30.54 -5.21
CA ARG A 179 4.39 31.78 -5.14
C ARG A 179 3.57 32.96 -4.62
N LEU A 180 2.31 33.11 -5.05
CA LEU A 180 1.40 34.15 -4.54
C LEU A 180 1.15 33.98 -3.03
N ARG A 181 1.15 32.75 -2.53
CA ARG A 181 1.02 32.41 -1.10
C ARG A 181 2.31 32.59 -0.30
N GLY A 182 3.40 33.05 -0.91
CA GLY A 182 4.66 33.34 -0.24
C GLY A 182 5.58 32.13 -0.05
N VAL A 183 5.33 31.01 -0.76
CA VAL A 183 6.25 29.87 -0.81
C VAL A 183 7.54 30.33 -1.50
N ASN A 184 8.66 30.26 -0.79
CA ASN A 184 9.90 30.91 -1.19
C ASN A 184 10.44 30.34 -2.50
N ARG A 185 10.94 31.23 -3.37
CA ARG A 185 11.39 30.96 -4.75
C ARG A 185 12.45 29.86 -4.84
N PHE A 186 13.31 29.74 -3.81
CA PHE A 186 14.37 28.73 -3.75
C PHE A 186 13.84 27.29 -3.60
N ALA A 187 12.70 27.10 -2.92
CA ALA A 187 12.07 25.77 -2.77
C ALA A 187 11.43 25.30 -4.09
N LEU A 188 10.85 26.23 -4.86
CA LEU A 188 10.29 25.97 -6.19
C LEU A 188 11.39 25.70 -7.22
N GLU A 189 12.50 26.46 -7.17
CA GLU A 189 13.67 26.27 -8.04
C GLU A 189 14.41 24.95 -7.75
N MET A 190 14.49 24.49 -6.49
CA MET A 190 15.07 23.18 -6.14
C MET A 190 14.25 22.00 -6.72
N LEU A 191 12.93 22.15 -6.88
CA LEU A 191 12.05 21.14 -7.49
C LEU A 191 12.17 21.10 -9.02
N GLU A 192 12.33 22.25 -9.70
CA GLU A 192 12.71 22.28 -11.11
C GLU A 192 14.08 21.62 -11.34
N ILE A 193 15.03 21.86 -10.43
CA ILE A 193 16.38 21.31 -10.47
C ILE A 193 16.40 19.78 -10.24
N SER A 194 15.56 19.22 -9.36
CA SER A 194 15.53 17.77 -9.12
C SER A 194 15.12 16.95 -10.35
N SER A 195 14.28 17.52 -11.23
CA SER A 195 13.88 16.93 -12.52
C SER A 195 15.02 16.86 -13.54
N VAL A 196 16.03 17.74 -13.41
CA VAL A 196 17.23 17.78 -14.25
C VAL A 196 18.28 16.79 -13.75
N TYR A 197 18.46 16.67 -12.43
CA TYR A 197 19.46 15.79 -11.82
C TYR A 197 19.07 14.30 -11.80
N THR A 198 17.77 13.98 -11.74
CA THR A 198 17.30 12.59 -11.89
C THR A 198 17.46 12.03 -13.30
N ARG A 199 17.49 12.88 -14.34
CA ARG A 199 17.79 12.46 -15.73
C ARG A 199 19.26 12.29 -16.05
N SER A 200 20.17 12.84 -15.25
CA SER A 200 21.60 12.94 -15.57
C SER A 200 22.53 12.19 -14.61
N GLY A 201 22.01 11.57 -13.54
CA GLY A 201 22.81 10.74 -12.62
C GLY A 201 23.82 11.52 -11.79
N VAL A 202 23.67 12.84 -11.67
CA VAL A 202 24.57 13.70 -10.90
C VAL A 202 23.94 14.02 -9.55
N THR A 203 24.62 13.69 -8.46
CA THR A 203 24.22 14.05 -7.10
C THR A 203 24.51 15.52 -6.83
N TYR A 204 23.49 16.26 -6.38
CA TYR A 204 23.68 17.63 -5.90
C TYR A 204 24.40 17.63 -4.56
N VAL A 205 25.57 18.27 -4.50
CA VAL A 205 26.28 18.56 -3.26
C VAL A 205 25.97 20.01 -2.89
N PRO A 206 25.31 20.28 -1.75
CA PRO A 206 25.06 21.65 -1.31
C PRO A 206 26.41 22.35 -1.10
N LYS A 207 26.59 23.53 -1.70
CA LYS A 207 27.70 24.40 -1.29
C LYS A 207 27.34 24.99 0.06
N SER A 208 28.12 24.63 1.07
CA SER A 208 28.13 25.31 2.36
C SER A 208 28.53 26.77 2.16
N GLU A 209 27.91 27.64 2.96
CA GLU A 209 28.21 29.07 3.18
C GLU A 209 27.51 30.04 2.20
N TYR A 210 26.51 30.78 2.71
CA TYR A 210 26.66 32.15 3.21
C TYR A 210 25.58 32.49 4.24
#